data_AF-A0A1Q7KYI4-F1
#
_entry.id   AF-A0A1Q7KYI4-F1
#
_cell.length_a   1.000
_cell.length_b   1.000
_cell.length_c   1.000
_cell.angle_alpha   90.00
_cell.angle_beta   90.00
_cell.angle_gamma   90.00
#
_symmetry.space_group_name_H-M   'P 1'
#
loop_
_entity.id
_entity.type
_entity.pdbx_description
1 polymer ?
#
loop_
_entity_poly.entity_id
_entity_poly.type
_entity_poly.pdbx_seq_one_letter_code
_entity_poly.pdbx_strand_id
1 'polypeptide(L)'
;MVSAQFEDGLPIKEDTTTLEVNAHGALIALAMKVRPGQKLTVRNWGTAKEQEFRVVHVRGSFGGKSEVGITFPHAMPKFWNVDFPPPDWTPFMS
;
A
#
# COMPACT_ATOMS: atom_id res chain seq x y z
N MET A 1 1.17 -6.94 7.86
CA MET A 1 0.75 -6.09 8.99
C MET A 1 1.00 -4.66 8.57
N VAL A 2 0.00 -3.79 8.66
CA VAL A 2 0.17 -2.36 8.43
C VAL A 2 0.22 -1.67 9.78
N SER A 3 1.30 -0.97 10.05
CA SER A 3 1.42 -0.09 11.21
C SER A 3 1.35 1.35 10.73
N ALA A 4 0.34 2.08 11.16
CA ALA A 4 0.26 3.51 10.96
C ALA A 4 0.90 4.24 12.13
N GLN A 5 1.76 5.22 11.84
CA GLN A 5 2.15 6.23 12.82
C GLN A 5 1.31 7.49 12.58
N PHE A 6 0.79 8.05 13.66
CA PHE A 6 0.08 9.33 13.65
C PHE A 6 1.00 10.37 14.32
N GLU A 7 1.00 11.61 13.83
CA GLU A 7 1.90 12.67 14.34
C GLU A 7 1.68 12.97 15.84
N ASP A 8 0.49 12.66 16.39
CA ASP A 8 0.10 13.01 17.76
C ASP A 8 -0.16 11.79 18.68
N GLY A 9 0.32 10.58 18.37
CA GLY A 9 -0.06 9.41 19.17
C GLY A 9 0.80 8.17 19.06
N LEU A 10 0.46 7.17 19.89
CA LEU A 10 1.05 5.85 19.82
C LEU A 10 0.79 5.21 18.44
N PRO A 11 1.77 4.46 17.89
CA PRO A 11 1.57 3.74 16.64
C PRO A 11 0.40 2.76 16.76
N ILE A 12 -0.56 2.85 15.84
CA ILE A 12 -1.66 1.90 15.74
C ILE A 12 -1.26 0.82 14.73
N LYS A 13 -1.42 -0.44 15.12
CA LYS A 13 -1.11 -1.59 14.27
C LYS A 13 -2.41 -2.31 13.90
N GLU A 14 -2.53 -2.67 12.62
CA GLU A 14 -3.65 -3.44 12.10
C GLU A 14 -3.13 -4.51 11.13
N ASP A 15 -3.71 -5.70 11.17
CA ASP A 15 -3.56 -6.66 10.08
C ASP A 15 -4.58 -6.39 8.99
N THR A 16 -4.07 -6.30 7.76
CA THR A 16 -4.83 -5.91 6.58
C THR A 16 -4.49 -6.80 5.40
N THR A 17 -5.36 -6.77 4.40
CA THR A 17 -5.23 -7.49 3.16
C THR A 17 -4.82 -6.51 2.06
N THR A 18 -3.82 -6.90 1.28
CA THR A 18 -3.50 -6.24 0.01
C THR A 18 -4.46 -6.74 -1.05
N LEU A 19 -5.21 -5.82 -1.66
CA LEU A 19 -6.19 -6.12 -2.70
C LEU A 19 -5.55 -6.10 -4.08
N GLU A 20 -4.71 -5.08 -4.35
CA GLU A 20 -4.00 -4.91 -5.61
C GLU A 20 -2.59 -4.33 -5.36
N VAL A 21 -1.64 -4.64 -6.24
CA VAL A 21 -0.28 -4.08 -6.24
C VAL A 21 0.09 -3.60 -7.64
N ASN A 22 0.88 -2.52 -7.71
CA ASN A 22 1.50 -2.07 -8.95
C ASN A 22 2.91 -1.51 -8.67
N ALA A 23 3.61 -1.07 -9.71
CA ALA A 23 4.98 -0.54 -9.60
C ALA A 23 5.12 0.70 -8.69
N HIS A 24 4.02 1.43 -8.47
CA HIS A 24 3.98 2.67 -7.68
C HIS A 24 3.50 2.44 -6.25
N GLY A 25 2.80 1.34 -5.96
CA GLY A 25 2.31 1.05 -4.63
C GLY A 25 1.27 -0.06 -4.59
N ALA A 26 0.20 0.14 -3.82
CA ALA A 26 -0.82 -0.87 -3.59
C ALA A 26 -2.18 -0.28 -3.20
N LEU A 27 -3.21 -1.12 -3.32
CA LEU A 27 -4.53 -0.92 -2.72
C LEU A 27 -4.69 -1.90 -1.55
N ILE A 28 -5.03 -1.39 -0.37
CA ILE A 28 -5.18 -2.18 0.87
C ILE A 28 -6.54 -1.92 1.54
N ALA A 29 -7.03 -2.86 2.35
CA ALA A 29 -8.29 -2.73 3.08
C ALA A 29 -8.08 -2.43 4.57
N LEU A 30 -8.29 -1.18 5.01
CA LEU A 30 -8.03 -0.75 6.39
C LEU A 30 -9.31 -0.44 7.17
N ALA A 31 -9.45 -0.97 8.38
CA ALA A 31 -10.46 -0.54 9.34
C ALA A 31 -10.09 0.78 10.01
N MET A 32 -8.78 1.01 10.24
CA MET A 32 -8.32 2.27 10.78
C MET A 32 -8.65 3.45 9.85
N LYS A 33 -9.02 4.58 10.44
CA LYS A 33 -9.28 5.81 9.68
C LYS A 33 -7.96 6.49 9.36
N VAL A 34 -7.72 6.73 8.07
CA VAL A 34 -6.54 7.43 7.54
C VAL A 34 -6.98 8.56 6.61
N ARG A 35 -6.06 9.46 6.28
CA ARG A 35 -6.30 10.60 5.37
C ARG A 35 -5.27 10.66 4.26
N PRO A 36 -5.60 11.18 3.06
CA PRO A 36 -4.61 11.48 2.03
C PRO A 36 -3.44 12.30 2.58
N GLY A 37 -2.22 11.98 2.16
CA GLY A 37 -0.97 12.57 2.63
C GLY A 37 -0.37 11.89 3.88
N GLN A 38 -1.17 11.12 4.62
CA GLN A 38 -0.68 10.44 5.83
C GLN A 38 0.36 9.36 5.48
N LYS A 39 1.38 9.24 6.34
CA LYS A 39 2.40 8.21 6.25
C LYS A 39 1.96 6.92 6.95
N LEU A 40 2.23 5.79 6.31
CA LEU A 40 1.96 4.45 6.83
C LEU A 40 3.22 3.60 6.69
N THR A 41 3.55 2.81 7.70
CA THR A 41 4.60 1.79 7.62
C THR A 41 3.95 0.45 7.33
N VAL A 42 4.25 -0.11 6.16
CA VAL A 42 3.62 -1.35 5.67
C VAL A 42 4.65 -2.46 5.65
N ARG A 43 4.34 -3.56 6.34
CA ARG A 43 5.14 -4.78 6.30
C ARG A 43 4.48 -5.85 5.44
N ASN A 44 5.19 -6.28 4.40
CA ASN A 44 4.83 -7.44 3.60
C ASN A 44 5.26 -8.72 4.33
N TRP A 45 4.30 -9.58 4.68
CA TRP A 45 4.56 -10.82 5.41
C TRP A 45 5.32 -11.86 4.58
N GLY A 46 5.08 -11.93 3.26
CA GLY A 46 5.72 -12.92 2.40
C GLY A 46 7.21 -12.66 2.18
N THR A 47 7.64 -11.40 2.26
CA THR A 47 9.04 -10.99 2.06
C THR A 47 9.73 -10.51 3.33
N ALA A 48 8.97 -10.38 4.43
CA ALA A 48 9.36 -9.74 5.69
C ALA A 48 9.86 -8.28 5.55
N LYS A 49 9.76 -7.67 4.36
CA LYS A 49 10.18 -6.29 4.10
C LYS A 49 9.16 -5.30 4.66
N GLU A 50 9.66 -4.20 5.18
CA GLU A 50 8.88 -3.10 5.73
C GLU A 50 9.28 -1.79 5.05
N GLN A 51 8.30 -0.96 4.71
CA GLN A 51 8.55 0.30 3.98
C GLN A 51 7.52 1.37 4.35
N GLU A 52 7.95 2.64 4.36
CA GLU A 52 7.07 3.80 4.46
C GLU A 52 6.34 4.03 3.13
N PHE A 53 5.03 4.20 3.20
CA PHE A 53 4.14 4.61 2.11
C PHE A 53 3.39 5.89 2.49
N ARG A 54 2.86 6.58 1.48
CA ARG A 54 1.89 7.67 1.66
C ARG A 54 0.52 7.25 1.17
N VAL A 55 -0.51 7.63 1.92
CA VAL A 55 -1.91 7.51 1.48
C VAL A 55 -2.15 8.50 0.34
N VAL A 56 -2.59 8.00 -0.81
CA VAL A 56 -2.94 8.83 -1.97
C VAL A 56 -4.44 8.99 -2.15
N HIS A 57 -5.23 8.00 -1.75
CA HIS A 57 -6.69 8.10 -1.74
C HIS A 57 -7.32 7.16 -0.71
N VAL A 58 -8.54 7.49 -0.30
CA VAL A 58 -9.40 6.65 0.55
C VAL A 58 -10.76 6.58 -0.12
N ARG A 59 -11.21 5.36 -0.46
CA ARG A 59 -12.54 5.08 -0.97
C ARG A 59 -13.42 4.51 0.14
N GLY A 60 -14.73 4.71 -0.03
CA GLY A 60 -15.77 4.44 0.98
C GLY A 60 -15.67 3.04 1.60
N SER A 61 -16.24 2.89 2.79
CA SER A 61 -16.12 1.66 3.55
C SER A 61 -17.14 0.61 3.11
N PHE A 62 -16.67 -0.62 2.88
CA PHE A 62 -17.51 -1.81 2.75
C PHE A 62 -17.17 -2.77 3.89
N GLY A 63 -18.17 -3.22 4.65
CA GLY A 63 -17.95 -4.14 5.77
C GLY A 63 -17.04 -3.58 6.88
N GLY A 64 -17.04 -2.26 7.10
CA GLY A 64 -16.24 -1.62 8.16
C GLY A 64 -14.77 -1.36 7.81
N LYS A 65 -14.33 -1.69 6.59
CA LYS A 65 -12.99 -1.37 6.07
C LYS A 65 -13.09 -0.43 4.87
N SER A 66 -12.16 0.51 4.79
CA SER A 66 -11.99 1.42 3.66
C SER A 66 -10.94 0.86 2.70
N GLU A 67 -11.14 1.08 1.41
CA GLU A 67 -10.11 0.86 0.40
C GLU A 67 -9.15 2.04 0.39
N VAL A 68 -7.87 1.78 0.62
CA VAL A 68 -6.84 2.81 0.79
C VAL A 68 -5.75 2.59 -0.25
N GLY A 69 -5.60 3.56 -1.14
CA GLY A 69 -4.48 3.61 -2.06
C GLY A 69 -3.24 4.14 -1.36
N ILE A 70 -2.14 3.41 -1.47
CA ILE A 70 -0.84 3.78 -0.91
C ILE A 70 0.22 3.80 -2.01
N THR A 71 1.14 4.77 -1.94
CA THR A 71 2.28 4.91 -2.88
C THR A 71 3.60 4.92 -2.14
N PHE A 72 4.65 4.40 -2.78
CA PHE A 72 6.01 4.62 -2.30
C PHE A 72 6.41 6.09 -2.49
N PRO A 73 7.35 6.62 -1.67
CA PRO A 73 8.01 7.89 -1.92
C PRO A 73 8.82 7.90 -3.23
N HIS A 74 9.36 6.73 -3.61
CA HIS A 74 10.11 6.48 -4.85
C HIS A 74 9.71 5.10 -5.39
N ALA A 75 9.68 4.89 -6.72
CA ALA A 75 9.27 3.61 -7.30
C ALA A 75 10.13 2.44 -6.77
N MET A 76 9.48 1.40 -6.23
CA MET A 76 10.14 0.21 -5.66
C MET A 76 9.51 -1.09 -6.19
N PRO A 77 9.66 -1.40 -7.49
CA PRO A 77 9.01 -2.57 -8.11
C PRO A 77 9.43 -3.90 -7.45
N LYS A 78 10.68 -4.01 -6.99
CA LYS A 78 11.21 -5.20 -6.29
C LYS A 78 10.66 -5.38 -4.86
N PHE A 79 9.83 -4.48 -4.36
CA PHE A 79 9.22 -4.62 -3.05
C PHE A 79 8.18 -5.76 -3.04
N TRP A 80 7.41 -5.86 -4.13
CA TRP A 80 6.35 -6.87 -4.27
C TRP A 80 6.87 -8.25 -4.73
N ASN A 81 8.16 -8.35 -5.10
CA ASN A 81 8.73 -9.51 -5.80
C ASN A 81 7.93 -9.89 -7.06
N VAL A 82 7.35 -8.89 -7.74
CA VAL A 82 6.68 -9.04 -9.03
C VAL A 82 7.47 -8.24 -10.05
N ASP A 83 7.83 -8.86 -11.17
CA ASP A 83 8.39 -8.15 -12.31
C ASP A 83 7.25 -7.45 -13.03
N PHE A 84 7.13 -6.14 -12.80
CA PHE A 84 6.22 -5.32 -13.57
C PHE A 84 6.87 -5.00 -14.92
N PRO A 85 6.11 -5.11 -16.03
CA PRO A 85 6.63 -4.72 -17.33
C PRO A 85 7.10 -3.25 -17.30
N PRO A 86 8.19 -2.88 -18.01
CA PRO A 86 8.54 -1.47 -18.18
C PRO A 86 7.37 -0.70 -18.80
N PRO A 87 7.29 0.63 -18.60
CA PRO A 87 6.26 1.46 -19.22
C PRO A 87 6.16 1.28 -20.74
N ASP A 88 7.27 0.91 -21.38
CA ASP A 88 7.41 0.77 -22.83
C ASP A 88 7.18 -0.66 -23.34
N TRP A 89 6.65 -1.58 -22.52
CA TRP A 89 6.34 -2.93 -22.96
C TRP A 89 5.13 -2.91 -23.91
N THR A 90 5.36 -2.99 -25.22
CA THR A 90 4.34 -3.39 -26.19
C THR A 90 4.10 -4.90 -26.06
N PRO A 91 2.94 -5.37 -25.58
CA PRO A 91 2.69 -6.81 -25.52
C PRO A 91 2.78 -7.35 -26.95
N PHE A 92 3.67 -8.33 -27.17
CA PHE A 92 3.65 -9.10 -28.40
C PHE A 92 2.31 -9.85 -28.40
N MET A 93 1.35 -9.33 -29.16
CA MET A 93 0.17 -10.09 -29.54
C MET A 93 0.66 -11.31 -30.30
N SER A 94 0.48 -12.49 -29.72
CA SER A 94 0.60 -13.77 -30.41
C SER A 94 -0.74 -14.47 -30.44
#